data_AF-A0A4Q3TCP1-F1
#
_entry.id   AF-A0A4Q3TCP1-F1
#
_cell.length_a   1.000
_cell.length_b   1.000
_cell.length_c   1.000
_cell.angle_alpha   90.00
_cell.angle_beta   90.00
_cell.angle_gamma   90.00
#
_symmetry.space_group_name_H-M   'P 1'
#
loop_
_entity.id
_entity.type
_entity.pdbx_description
1 polymer ?
#
loop_
_entity_poly.entity_id
_entity_poly.type
_entity_poly.pdbx_seq_one_letter_code
_entity_poly.pdbx_strand_id
1 'polypeptide(L)'
;MTSALIVSTARTPLAKSWKGSFNMTHGATLGGHAVEHALKRAGIEAGEVEDVIMGCANPEGATGANIARQIALRAGMPITVSGMTVNRFCSSGLQTIALAAQRVIAGEADIFVAGGVESISCVQQEMNTHMLREDWLQKNKPKIYWNMLQTAEQVAKRYDIGRDRMDEYGASSQQKASAALAAGLFDAEIAPITVTAGIADPVMGLSTKKVTVSKDEGIREGTTKEGISGIKPAIPGGVIAAGNASQFSDGGGACVVMSEAAVERKGLKPLGRFLGFAVAGCEPDEMGIGPVFAIPKVLAKLGLKVDDID
;
A
#
# COMPACT_ATOMS: atom_id res chain seq x y z
N MET A 1 -27.38 0.55 -14.39
CA MET A 1 -25.96 0.97 -14.33
C MET A 1 -25.22 -0.19 -13.68
N THR A 2 -24.16 -0.71 -14.28
CA THR A 2 -23.45 -1.89 -13.76
C THR A 2 -22.73 -1.53 -12.47
N SER A 3 -22.95 -2.27 -11.38
CA SER A 3 -22.18 -2.06 -10.13
C SER A 3 -20.82 -2.76 -10.22
N ALA A 4 -19.79 -2.13 -9.64
CA ALA A 4 -18.49 -2.77 -9.43
C ALA A 4 -18.41 -3.34 -8.01
N LEU A 5 -18.14 -4.63 -7.90
CA LEU A 5 -18.12 -5.41 -6.66
C LEU A 5 -16.72 -5.95 -6.38
N ILE A 6 -16.32 -5.96 -5.12
CA ILE A 6 -15.10 -6.64 -4.67
C ILE A 6 -15.52 -8.02 -4.16
N VAL A 7 -14.97 -9.08 -4.75
CA VAL A 7 -15.36 -10.47 -4.39
C VAL A 7 -14.32 -11.18 -3.53
N SER A 8 -13.07 -10.73 -3.57
CA SER A 8 -12.00 -11.27 -2.73
C SER A 8 -10.87 -10.26 -2.56
N THR A 9 -10.01 -10.53 -1.58
CA THR A 9 -8.73 -9.84 -1.41
C THR A 9 -7.68 -10.79 -0.84
N ALA A 10 -6.42 -10.49 -1.12
CA ALA A 10 -5.28 -11.05 -0.44
C ALA A 10 -4.13 -10.04 -0.37
N ARG A 11 -3.36 -10.11 0.71
CA ARG A 11 -2.10 -9.39 0.84
C ARG A 11 -1.01 -10.29 1.38
N THR A 12 0.24 -9.99 1.05
CA THR A 12 1.36 -10.51 1.82
C THR A 12 1.29 -9.95 3.24
N PRO A 13 2.00 -10.56 4.21
CA PRO A 13 2.43 -9.80 5.38
C PRO A 13 3.21 -8.54 4.95
N LEU A 14 3.37 -7.58 5.85
CA LEU A 14 4.27 -6.46 5.69
C LEU A 14 5.56 -6.75 6.45
N ALA A 15 6.66 -6.81 5.73
CA ALA A 15 8.00 -6.99 6.30
C ALA A 15 8.71 -5.64 6.38
N LYS A 16 9.50 -5.42 7.43
CA LYS A 16 10.21 -4.15 7.60
C LYS A 16 11.29 -4.02 6.51
N SER A 17 11.35 -2.89 5.81
CA SER A 17 12.34 -2.74 4.74
C SER A 17 13.79 -2.82 5.26
N TRP A 18 14.66 -3.37 4.41
CA TRP A 18 16.08 -3.68 4.56
C TRP A 18 16.45 -4.70 5.64
N LYS A 19 15.70 -4.76 6.74
CA LYS A 19 16.00 -5.61 7.91
C LYS A 19 15.03 -6.76 8.10
N GLY A 20 13.86 -6.70 7.48
CA GLY A 20 12.82 -7.72 7.54
C GLY A 20 13.02 -8.82 6.51
N SER A 21 12.13 -9.81 6.53
CA SER A 21 12.30 -11.02 5.72
C SER A 21 12.18 -10.79 4.21
N PHE A 22 11.58 -9.68 3.77
CA PHE A 22 11.44 -9.35 2.34
C PHE A 22 12.58 -8.48 1.80
N ASN A 23 13.66 -8.27 2.56
CA ASN A 23 14.74 -7.35 2.22
C ASN A 23 15.45 -7.60 0.87
N MET A 24 15.28 -8.78 0.26
CA MET A 24 15.77 -9.10 -1.08
C MET A 24 14.69 -9.73 -1.96
N THR A 25 13.40 -9.56 -1.61
CA THR A 25 12.28 -10.12 -2.35
C THR A 25 11.78 -9.13 -3.41
N HIS A 26 11.86 -9.54 -4.67
CA HIS A 26 11.44 -8.75 -5.82
C HIS A 26 9.94 -8.43 -5.79
N GLY A 27 9.56 -7.19 -6.18
CA GLY A 27 8.16 -6.74 -6.18
C GLY A 27 7.22 -7.64 -6.98
N ALA A 28 7.67 -8.15 -8.13
CA ALA A 28 6.89 -9.12 -8.91
C ALA A 28 6.49 -10.38 -8.12
N THR A 29 7.36 -10.88 -7.22
CA THR A 29 7.05 -12.03 -6.37
C THR A 29 6.03 -11.67 -5.31
N LEU A 30 6.17 -10.50 -4.65
CA LEU A 30 5.22 -10.03 -3.63
C LEU A 30 3.82 -9.80 -4.22
N GLY A 31 3.75 -9.05 -5.32
CA GLY A 31 2.49 -8.77 -6.01
C GLY A 31 1.89 -10.01 -6.66
N GLY A 32 2.71 -10.86 -7.29
CA GLY A 32 2.25 -12.11 -7.90
C GLY A 32 1.61 -13.04 -6.89
N HIS A 33 2.22 -13.17 -5.70
CA HIS A 33 1.66 -13.95 -4.59
C HIS A 33 0.30 -13.39 -4.12
N ALA A 34 0.17 -12.07 -4.00
CA ALA A 34 -1.10 -11.45 -3.64
C ALA A 34 -2.19 -11.69 -4.69
N VAL A 35 -1.86 -11.55 -5.99
CA VAL A 35 -2.80 -11.80 -7.10
C VAL A 35 -3.25 -13.25 -7.15
N GLU A 36 -2.31 -14.20 -7.08
CA GLU A 36 -2.62 -15.64 -7.07
C GLU A 36 -3.60 -15.99 -5.95
N HIS A 37 -3.33 -15.52 -4.73
CA HIS A 37 -4.18 -15.79 -3.58
C HIS A 37 -5.54 -15.07 -3.63
N ALA A 38 -5.61 -13.86 -4.19
CA ALA A 38 -6.89 -13.17 -4.40
C ALA A 38 -7.77 -13.94 -5.39
N LEU A 39 -7.23 -14.39 -6.52
CA LEU A 39 -7.95 -15.20 -7.51
C LEU A 39 -8.41 -16.54 -6.92
N LYS A 40 -7.52 -17.23 -6.21
CA LYS A 40 -7.83 -18.49 -5.54
C LYS A 40 -8.98 -18.33 -4.54
N ARG A 41 -9.00 -17.25 -3.75
CA ARG A 41 -10.08 -16.94 -2.80
C ARG A 41 -11.39 -16.58 -3.51
N ALA A 42 -11.33 -15.98 -4.69
CA ALA A 42 -12.51 -15.66 -5.50
C ALA A 42 -13.07 -16.88 -6.25
N GLY A 43 -12.27 -17.93 -6.47
CA GLY A 43 -12.63 -19.03 -7.37
C GLY A 43 -12.70 -18.59 -8.83
N ILE A 44 -11.83 -17.64 -9.23
CA ILE A 44 -11.77 -17.11 -10.60
C ILE A 44 -10.55 -17.69 -11.31
N GLU A 45 -10.76 -18.22 -12.52
CA GLU A 45 -9.68 -18.72 -13.34
C GLU A 45 -8.85 -17.55 -13.88
N ALA A 46 -7.53 -17.70 -13.85
CA ALA A 46 -6.61 -16.61 -14.19
C ALA A 46 -6.83 -16.03 -15.59
N GLY A 47 -7.23 -16.85 -16.56
CA GLY A 47 -7.50 -16.43 -17.93
C GLY A 47 -8.79 -15.63 -18.13
N GLU A 48 -9.65 -15.53 -17.13
CA GLU A 48 -10.88 -14.73 -17.19
C GLU A 48 -10.65 -13.25 -16.85
N VAL A 49 -9.48 -12.92 -16.32
CA VAL A 49 -9.12 -11.55 -15.96
C VAL A 49 -8.66 -10.79 -17.20
N GLU A 50 -9.27 -9.62 -17.44
CA GLU A 50 -8.91 -8.76 -18.57
C GLU A 50 -7.56 -8.06 -18.35
N ASP A 51 -7.41 -7.46 -17.16
CA ASP A 51 -6.26 -6.62 -16.83
C ASP A 51 -5.91 -6.72 -15.34
N VAL A 52 -4.61 -6.67 -15.06
CA VAL A 52 -4.04 -6.61 -13.71
C VAL A 52 -3.50 -5.20 -13.52
N ILE A 53 -4.20 -4.39 -12.72
CA ILE A 53 -3.87 -2.99 -12.49
C ILE A 53 -3.18 -2.86 -11.13
N MET A 54 -1.86 -2.62 -11.12
CA MET A 54 -1.07 -2.57 -9.89
C MET A 54 -0.47 -1.20 -9.63
N GLY A 55 -0.68 -0.70 -8.42
CA GLY A 55 -0.10 0.53 -7.93
C GLY A 55 1.33 0.33 -7.45
N CYS A 56 2.24 1.23 -7.80
CA CYS A 56 3.60 1.28 -7.25
C CYS A 56 4.00 2.76 -7.11
N ALA A 57 4.41 3.18 -5.90
CA ALA A 57 4.70 4.58 -5.61
C ALA A 57 6.06 5.00 -6.16
N ASN A 58 7.02 4.08 -6.17
CA ASN A 58 8.36 4.32 -6.71
C ASN A 58 8.70 3.27 -7.78
N PRO A 59 8.07 3.32 -8.97
CA PRO A 59 8.35 2.37 -10.04
C PRO A 59 9.73 2.64 -10.61
N GLU A 60 10.74 2.05 -9.99
CA GLU A 60 12.13 2.11 -10.43
C GLU A 60 12.84 0.78 -10.15
N GLY A 61 13.91 0.47 -10.90
CA GLY A 61 14.71 -0.73 -10.67
C GLY A 61 13.86 -2.00 -10.64
N ALA A 62 13.86 -2.71 -9.50
CA ALA A 62 13.08 -3.92 -9.26
C ALA A 62 11.55 -3.75 -9.44
N THR A 63 11.03 -2.53 -9.50
CA THR A 63 9.61 -2.23 -9.77
C THR A 63 9.39 -1.25 -10.93
N GLY A 64 10.42 -0.92 -11.73
CA GLY A 64 10.40 0.25 -12.63
C GLY A 64 9.86 0.14 -14.04
N ALA A 65 9.77 -1.07 -14.57
CA ALA A 65 9.06 -1.29 -15.84
C ALA A 65 7.55 -1.39 -15.60
N ASN A 66 6.84 -2.12 -16.46
CA ASN A 66 5.47 -2.52 -16.16
C ASN A 66 5.46 -3.66 -15.11
N ILE A 67 5.64 -3.31 -13.84
CA ILE A 67 5.62 -4.26 -12.72
C ILE A 67 4.28 -5.02 -12.64
N ALA A 68 3.16 -4.41 -13.01
CA ALA A 68 1.87 -5.08 -13.05
C ALA A 68 1.85 -6.26 -14.04
N ARG A 69 2.46 -6.08 -15.22
CA ARG A 69 2.62 -7.16 -16.21
C ARG A 69 3.51 -8.28 -15.69
N GLN A 70 4.61 -7.95 -15.01
CA GLN A 70 5.47 -8.95 -14.37
C GLN A 70 4.73 -9.71 -13.27
N ILE A 71 3.89 -9.03 -12.48
CA ILE A 71 3.04 -9.60 -11.43
C ILE A 71 2.04 -10.60 -12.02
N ALA A 72 1.34 -10.24 -13.10
CA ALA A 72 0.39 -11.13 -13.75
C ALA A 72 1.06 -12.45 -14.18
N LEU A 73 2.21 -12.36 -14.86
CA LEU A 73 2.97 -13.55 -15.27
C LEU A 73 3.50 -14.32 -14.06
N ARG A 74 3.98 -13.63 -13.02
CA ARG A 74 4.51 -14.25 -11.80
C ARG A 74 3.44 -14.93 -10.96
N ALA A 75 2.17 -14.50 -11.07
CA ALA A 75 0.99 -15.16 -10.50
C ALA A 75 0.53 -16.38 -11.32
N GLY A 76 1.23 -16.73 -12.41
CA GLY A 76 0.87 -17.87 -13.26
C GLY A 76 -0.26 -17.60 -14.25
N MET A 77 -0.62 -16.34 -14.46
CA MET A 77 -1.69 -15.98 -15.41
C MET A 77 -1.22 -16.18 -16.86
N PRO A 78 -2.13 -16.53 -17.79
CA PRO A 78 -1.75 -16.74 -19.18
C PRO A 78 -1.27 -15.44 -19.83
N ILE A 79 -0.45 -15.57 -20.87
CA ILE A 79 0.14 -14.43 -21.57
C ILE A 79 -0.90 -13.48 -22.19
N THR A 80 -2.14 -13.91 -22.35
CA THR A 80 -3.25 -13.10 -22.88
C THR A 80 -3.74 -12.05 -21.90
N VAL A 81 -3.54 -12.25 -20.59
CA VAL A 81 -3.93 -11.27 -19.56
C VAL A 81 -3.02 -10.05 -19.67
N SER A 82 -3.58 -8.85 -19.63
CA SER A 82 -2.79 -7.61 -19.71
C SER A 82 -2.26 -7.16 -18.34
N GLY A 83 -1.58 -6.01 -18.29
CA GLY A 83 -1.12 -5.44 -17.01
C GLY A 83 -0.82 -3.95 -17.12
N MET A 84 -1.21 -3.19 -16.11
CA MET A 84 -1.05 -1.74 -16.04
C MET A 84 -0.46 -1.29 -14.70
N THR A 85 0.70 -0.65 -14.72
CA THR A 85 1.29 0.00 -13.54
C THR A 85 0.76 1.43 -13.38
N VAL A 86 0.33 1.78 -12.18
CA VAL A 86 -0.15 3.13 -11.85
C VAL A 86 0.69 3.74 -10.75
N ASN A 87 1.12 4.99 -10.95
CA ASN A 87 1.75 5.78 -9.90
C ASN A 87 0.90 7.01 -9.55
N ARG A 88 0.39 7.02 -8.32
CA ARG A 88 -0.13 8.19 -7.59
C ARG A 88 0.43 8.19 -6.16
N PHE A 89 1.73 7.96 -6.02
CA PHE A 89 2.45 7.85 -4.76
C PHE A 89 1.75 6.93 -3.75
N CYS A 90 1.55 7.36 -2.52
CA CYS A 90 0.95 6.56 -1.44
C CYS A 90 -0.46 6.05 -1.76
N SER A 91 -1.16 6.68 -2.72
CA SER A 91 -2.52 6.31 -3.11
C SER A 91 -2.59 5.35 -4.31
N SER A 92 -1.45 4.94 -4.88
CA SER A 92 -1.40 4.11 -6.09
C SER A 92 -2.28 2.86 -5.99
N GLY A 93 -2.23 2.12 -4.87
CA GLY A 93 -3.04 0.91 -4.68
C GLY A 93 -4.54 1.18 -4.64
N LEU A 94 -4.99 2.28 -4.03
CA LEU A 94 -6.41 2.65 -4.03
C LEU A 94 -6.85 3.18 -5.41
N GLN A 95 -5.96 3.88 -6.10
CA GLN A 95 -6.21 4.39 -7.45
C GLN A 95 -6.47 3.25 -8.45
N THR A 96 -5.80 2.10 -8.32
CA THR A 96 -6.04 0.96 -9.22
C THR A 96 -7.40 0.32 -8.98
N ILE A 97 -7.86 0.23 -7.73
CA ILE A 97 -9.20 -0.25 -7.40
C ILE A 97 -10.26 0.67 -8.01
N ALA A 98 -10.07 1.98 -7.90
CA ALA A 98 -10.95 2.96 -8.54
C ALA A 98 -10.96 2.83 -10.07
N LEU A 99 -9.80 2.62 -10.71
CA LEU A 99 -9.72 2.41 -12.15
C LEU A 99 -10.43 1.12 -12.58
N ALA A 100 -10.17 -0.01 -11.91
CA ALA A 100 -10.85 -1.26 -12.18
C ALA A 100 -12.38 -1.12 -12.06
N ALA A 101 -12.86 -0.50 -10.97
CA ALA A 101 -14.27 -0.25 -10.77
C ALA A 101 -14.87 0.64 -11.87
N GLN A 102 -14.19 1.71 -12.27
CA GLN A 102 -14.63 2.60 -13.35
C GLN A 102 -14.73 1.86 -14.69
N ARG A 103 -13.77 0.98 -15.01
CA ARG A 103 -13.77 0.20 -16.25
C ARG A 103 -14.87 -0.86 -16.27
N VAL A 104 -15.15 -1.49 -15.13
CA VAL A 104 -16.34 -2.35 -14.95
C VAL A 104 -17.63 -1.57 -15.17
N ILE A 105 -17.77 -0.39 -14.55
CA ILE A 105 -18.97 0.46 -14.68
C ILE A 105 -19.15 0.94 -16.13
N ALA A 106 -18.05 1.24 -16.82
CA ALA A 106 -18.04 1.63 -18.24
C ALA A 106 -18.34 0.46 -19.20
N GLY A 107 -18.38 -0.78 -18.71
CA GLY A 107 -18.66 -1.97 -19.51
C GLY A 107 -17.48 -2.43 -20.37
N GLU A 108 -16.25 -2.08 -20.00
CA GLU A 108 -15.06 -2.48 -20.76
C GLU A 108 -14.75 -3.98 -20.60
N ALA A 109 -14.88 -4.51 -19.40
CA ALA A 109 -14.80 -5.94 -19.11
C ALA A 109 -15.47 -6.28 -17.78
N ASP A 110 -15.63 -7.59 -17.54
CA ASP A 110 -16.35 -8.10 -16.38
C ASP A 110 -15.46 -8.35 -15.15
N ILE A 111 -14.16 -8.61 -15.34
CA ILE A 111 -13.25 -9.06 -14.28
C ILE A 111 -11.90 -8.38 -14.40
N PHE A 112 -11.49 -7.71 -13.32
CA PHE A 112 -10.20 -7.07 -13.17
C PHE A 112 -9.55 -7.50 -11.85
N VAL A 113 -8.22 -7.47 -11.82
CA VAL A 113 -7.47 -7.51 -10.56
C VAL A 113 -6.88 -6.14 -10.33
N ALA A 114 -7.05 -5.61 -9.13
CA ALA A 114 -6.50 -4.32 -8.74
C ALA A 114 -5.77 -4.41 -7.40
N GLY A 115 -4.68 -3.68 -7.25
CA GLY A 115 -3.89 -3.74 -6.03
C GLY A 115 -2.72 -2.78 -5.99
N GLY A 116 -1.79 -3.03 -5.08
CA GLY A 116 -0.56 -2.28 -4.91
C GLY A 116 0.60 -3.17 -4.50
N VAL A 117 1.81 -2.76 -4.87
CA VAL A 117 3.06 -3.43 -4.48
C VAL A 117 4.11 -2.38 -4.17
N GLU A 118 4.93 -2.65 -3.16
CA GLU A 118 6.15 -1.91 -2.92
C GLU A 118 7.26 -2.85 -2.44
N SER A 119 8.45 -2.69 -3.00
CA SER A 119 9.69 -3.34 -2.52
C SER A 119 10.72 -2.26 -2.29
N ILE A 120 10.55 -1.54 -1.18
CA ILE A 120 11.42 -0.42 -0.79
C ILE A 120 12.86 -0.91 -0.64
N SER A 121 13.03 -2.11 -0.08
CA SER A 121 14.33 -2.75 0.07
C SER A 121 15.11 -2.91 -1.22
N CYS A 122 14.43 -3.29 -2.31
CA CYS A 122 15.08 -3.54 -3.59
C CYS A 122 15.17 -2.30 -4.50
N VAL A 123 14.62 -1.16 -4.08
CA VAL A 123 14.50 0.03 -4.94
C VAL A 123 15.19 1.25 -4.33
N GLN A 124 14.84 1.65 -3.11
CA GLN A 124 15.15 3.01 -2.64
C GLN A 124 16.65 3.25 -2.37
N GLN A 125 17.44 2.24 -2.00
CA GLN A 125 18.88 2.41 -1.74
C GLN A 125 19.70 2.60 -3.01
N GLU A 126 19.23 2.08 -4.14
CA GLU A 126 19.92 2.09 -5.43
C GLU A 126 19.21 3.01 -6.45
N MET A 127 18.36 3.90 -5.95
CA MET A 127 17.53 4.77 -6.78
C MET A 127 18.40 5.77 -7.57
N ASN A 128 18.10 5.93 -8.86
CA ASN A 128 18.77 6.90 -9.71
C ASN A 128 18.38 8.32 -9.29
N THR A 129 19.39 9.10 -8.91
CA THR A 129 19.22 10.50 -8.50
C THR A 129 19.63 11.49 -9.58
N HIS A 130 20.07 11.02 -10.74
CA HIS A 130 20.45 11.85 -11.87
C HIS A 130 19.24 12.62 -12.40
N MET A 131 19.35 13.95 -12.50
CA MET A 131 18.27 14.85 -12.97
C MET A 131 16.96 14.73 -12.17
N LEU A 132 17.01 14.28 -10.92
CA LEU A 132 15.82 14.11 -10.06
C LEU A 132 15.06 15.42 -9.82
N ARG A 133 15.74 16.57 -9.92
CA ARG A 133 15.17 17.90 -9.72
C ARG A 133 15.16 18.69 -11.03
N GLU A 134 14.06 19.36 -11.29
CA GLU A 134 13.84 20.23 -12.43
C GLU A 134 13.95 21.70 -11.97
N ASP A 135 14.63 22.53 -12.76
CA ASP A 135 15.06 23.87 -12.36
C ASP A 135 13.89 24.82 -12.11
N TRP A 136 12.85 24.77 -12.95
CA TRP A 136 11.68 25.62 -12.76
C TRP A 136 10.95 25.27 -11.46
N LEU A 137 10.74 23.99 -11.17
CA LEU A 137 10.13 23.51 -9.93
C LEU A 137 11.00 23.86 -8.72
N GLN A 138 12.31 23.69 -8.81
CA GLN A 138 13.24 24.05 -7.73
C GLN A 138 13.19 25.55 -7.41
N LYS A 139 12.98 26.40 -8.42
CA LYS A 139 12.86 27.85 -8.23
C LYS A 139 11.48 28.29 -7.73
N ASN A 140 10.40 27.74 -8.29
CA ASN A 140 9.04 28.27 -8.10
C ASN A 140 8.22 27.46 -7.07
N LYS A 141 8.47 26.16 -6.95
CA LYS A 141 7.77 25.25 -6.03
C LYS A 141 8.75 24.27 -5.33
N PRO A 142 9.84 24.73 -4.69
CA PRO A 142 10.91 23.87 -4.16
C PRO A 142 10.44 22.81 -3.15
N LYS A 143 9.34 23.10 -2.45
CA LYS A 143 8.70 22.21 -1.48
C LYS A 143 8.18 20.92 -2.09
N ILE A 144 8.00 20.85 -3.41
CA ILE A 144 7.68 19.60 -4.13
C ILE A 144 8.76 18.52 -3.94
N TYR A 145 10.00 18.93 -3.69
CA TYR A 145 11.14 18.04 -3.44
C TYR A 145 11.42 17.80 -1.96
N TRP A 146 10.53 18.23 -1.07
CA TRP A 146 10.66 17.89 0.35
C TRP A 146 10.40 16.41 0.56
N ASN A 147 11.22 15.79 1.40
CA ASN A 147 10.95 14.43 1.84
C ASN A 147 9.73 14.42 2.79
N MET A 148 9.18 13.23 3.01
CA MET A 148 7.96 13.08 3.80
C MET A 148 8.12 13.59 5.24
N LEU A 149 9.30 13.44 5.85
CA LEU A 149 9.58 13.95 7.19
C LEU A 149 9.49 15.48 7.24
N GLN A 150 10.05 16.19 6.26
CA GLN A 150 9.97 17.65 6.19
C GLN A 150 8.52 18.13 6.08
N THR A 151 7.69 17.46 5.27
CA THR A 151 6.26 17.80 5.19
C THR A 151 5.50 17.49 6.48
N ALA A 152 5.85 16.41 7.18
CA ALA A 152 5.23 16.04 8.45
C ALA A 152 5.57 17.06 9.57
N GLU A 153 6.83 17.50 9.65
CA GLU A 153 7.25 18.59 10.55
C GLU A 153 6.51 19.90 10.23
N GLN A 154 6.33 20.20 8.94
CA GLN A 154 5.61 21.40 8.51
C GLN A 154 4.12 21.34 8.85
N VAL A 155 3.46 20.20 8.68
CA VAL A 155 2.08 19.98 9.11
C VAL A 155 1.97 20.12 10.63
N ALA A 156 2.86 19.48 11.38
CA ALA A 156 2.89 19.57 12.83
C ALA A 156 2.98 21.01 13.32
N LYS A 157 3.89 21.79 12.73
CA LYS A 157 4.07 23.21 13.07
C LYS A 157 2.89 24.07 12.62
N ARG A 158 2.39 23.88 11.39
CA ARG A 158 1.32 24.72 10.80
C ARG A 158 -0.01 24.55 11.53
N TYR A 159 -0.28 23.34 12.00
CA TYR A 159 -1.56 22.96 12.61
C TYR A 159 -1.45 22.69 14.12
N ASP A 160 -0.34 23.11 14.74
CA ASP A 160 -0.07 23.00 16.18
C ASP A 160 -0.33 21.60 16.76
N ILE A 161 0.22 20.58 16.10
CA ILE A 161 0.10 19.19 16.55
C ILE A 161 1.32 18.86 17.40
N GLY A 162 1.11 18.79 18.72
CA GLY A 162 2.15 18.47 19.69
C GLY A 162 2.63 17.03 19.63
N ARG A 163 3.91 16.82 20.01
CA ARG A 163 4.57 15.50 20.09
C ARG A 163 3.78 14.48 20.91
N ASP A 164 3.24 14.91 22.05
CA ASP A 164 2.47 14.05 22.96
C ASP A 164 1.29 13.37 22.27
N ARG A 165 0.55 14.11 21.43
CA ARG A 165 -0.58 13.59 20.67
C ARG A 165 -0.13 12.60 19.58
N MET A 166 1.01 12.86 18.96
CA MET A 166 1.57 11.98 17.93
C MET A 166 2.03 10.64 18.52
N ASP A 167 2.70 10.68 19.68
CA ASP A 167 3.16 9.47 20.37
C ASP A 167 1.98 8.67 20.92
N GLU A 168 0.95 9.32 21.45
CA GLU A 168 -0.29 8.66 21.83
C GLU A 168 -0.94 7.94 20.64
N TYR A 169 -1.02 8.61 19.48
CA TYR A 169 -1.53 7.98 18.26
C TYR A 169 -0.66 6.80 17.80
N GLY A 170 0.67 6.96 17.78
CA GLY A 170 1.62 5.91 17.40
C GLY A 170 1.53 4.68 18.30
N ALA A 171 1.46 4.88 19.62
CA ALA A 171 1.30 3.80 20.61
C ALA A 171 -0.06 3.11 20.46
N SER A 172 -1.15 3.86 20.33
CA SER A 172 -2.49 3.28 20.16
C SER A 172 -2.61 2.45 18.88
N SER A 173 -1.91 2.86 17.81
CA SER A 173 -1.85 2.10 16.55
C SER A 173 -1.20 0.72 16.75
N GLN A 174 -0.05 0.68 17.45
CA GLN A 174 0.62 -0.58 17.78
C GLN A 174 -0.23 -1.47 18.69
N GLN A 175 -0.87 -0.89 19.71
CA GLN A 175 -1.74 -1.62 20.63
C GLN A 175 -2.93 -2.26 19.91
N LYS A 176 -3.60 -1.52 19.02
CA LYS A 176 -4.69 -2.05 18.17
C LYS A 176 -4.20 -3.15 17.25
N ALA A 177 -3.06 -2.96 16.59
CA ALA A 177 -2.47 -3.98 15.72
C ALA A 177 -2.09 -5.26 16.49
N SER A 178 -1.51 -5.13 17.68
CA SER A 178 -1.20 -6.27 18.56
C SER A 178 -2.46 -7.01 19.01
N ALA A 179 -3.52 -6.28 19.39
CA ALA A 179 -4.80 -6.88 19.76
C ALA A 179 -5.46 -7.62 18.58
N ALA A 180 -5.47 -7.02 17.39
CA ALA A 180 -5.99 -7.64 16.17
C ALA A 180 -5.21 -8.90 15.78
N LEU A 181 -3.87 -8.86 15.92
CA LEU A 181 -3.02 -10.02 15.69
C LEU A 181 -3.30 -11.14 16.69
N ALA A 182 -3.45 -10.83 17.98
CA ALA A 182 -3.77 -11.82 19.02
C ALA A 182 -5.17 -12.44 18.81
N ALA A 183 -6.11 -11.67 18.26
CA ALA A 183 -7.45 -12.12 17.92
C ALA A 183 -7.57 -12.81 16.54
N GLY A 184 -6.47 -12.94 15.78
CA GLY A 184 -6.48 -13.60 14.46
C GLY A 184 -7.20 -12.82 13.35
N LEU A 185 -7.42 -11.51 13.52
CA LEU A 185 -8.21 -10.71 12.57
C LEU A 185 -7.53 -10.52 11.21
N PHE A 186 -6.23 -10.78 11.12
CA PHE A 186 -5.48 -10.69 9.86
C PHE A 186 -5.44 -12.00 9.07
N ASP A 187 -5.89 -13.13 9.65
CA ASP A 187 -5.76 -14.46 9.04
C ASP A 187 -6.55 -14.58 7.72
N ALA A 188 -7.67 -13.85 7.63
CA ALA A 188 -8.53 -13.84 6.44
C ALA A 188 -7.89 -13.09 5.26
N GLU A 189 -7.08 -12.06 5.52
CA GLU A 189 -6.51 -11.19 4.49
C GLU A 189 -5.06 -11.55 4.14
N ILE A 190 -4.25 -12.01 5.10
CA ILE A 190 -2.85 -12.39 4.87
C ILE A 190 -2.77 -13.71 4.12
N ALA A 191 -1.96 -13.73 3.07
CA ALA A 191 -1.48 -14.93 2.39
C ALA A 191 -0.02 -15.18 2.80
N PRO A 192 0.26 -16.19 3.66
CA PRO A 192 1.64 -16.52 4.05
C PRO A 192 2.52 -16.80 2.83
N ILE A 193 3.77 -16.34 2.87
CA ILE A 193 4.71 -16.44 1.75
C ILE A 193 6.06 -16.95 2.23
N THR A 194 6.65 -17.88 1.48
CA THR A 194 8.02 -18.34 1.73
C THR A 194 8.98 -17.66 0.77
N VAL A 195 9.98 -16.97 1.32
CA VAL A 195 10.98 -16.21 0.57
C VAL A 195 12.40 -16.60 0.98
N THR A 196 13.37 -16.18 0.19
CA THR A 196 14.79 -16.17 0.59
C THR A 196 15.09 -14.79 1.17
N ALA A 197 15.35 -14.73 2.48
CA ALA A 197 15.71 -13.51 3.20
C ALA A 197 17.22 -13.38 3.35
N GLY A 198 17.75 -12.17 3.25
CA GLY A 198 19.12 -11.86 3.62
C GLY A 198 19.23 -11.72 5.14
N ILE A 199 20.15 -12.46 5.77
CA ILE A 199 20.40 -12.42 7.20
C ILE A 199 21.78 -11.82 7.42
N ALA A 200 21.81 -10.60 7.94
CA ALA A 200 23.05 -9.94 8.34
C ALA A 200 23.52 -10.48 9.69
N ASP A 201 24.68 -11.11 9.71
CA ASP A 201 25.38 -11.50 10.93
C ASP A 201 26.60 -10.58 11.15
N PRO A 202 26.78 -10.00 12.34
CA PRO A 202 27.90 -9.08 12.61
C PRO A 202 29.29 -9.72 12.44
N VAL A 203 29.39 -11.05 12.52
CA VAL A 203 30.65 -11.80 12.46
C VAL A 203 30.79 -12.52 11.12
N MET A 204 29.76 -13.21 10.66
CA MET A 204 29.78 -14.03 9.44
C MET A 204 29.44 -13.25 8.16
N GLY A 205 29.01 -11.99 8.28
CA GLY A 205 28.57 -11.18 7.16
C GLY A 205 27.16 -11.52 6.68
N LEU A 206 26.86 -11.29 5.40
CA LEU A 206 25.54 -11.52 4.84
C LEU A 206 25.37 -12.99 4.42
N SER A 207 24.37 -13.67 4.97
CA SER A 207 23.94 -15.01 4.54
C SER A 207 22.50 -14.98 4.02
N THR A 208 22.00 -16.08 3.47
CA THR A 208 20.59 -16.18 3.07
C THR A 208 19.89 -17.35 3.76
N LYS A 209 18.59 -17.20 4.03
CA LYS A 209 17.77 -18.24 4.67
C LYS A 209 16.37 -18.26 4.06
N LYS A 210 15.80 -19.45 3.87
CA LYS A 210 14.37 -19.59 3.56
C LYS A 210 13.54 -19.27 4.81
N VAL A 211 12.60 -18.34 4.68
CA VAL A 211 11.72 -17.89 5.76
C VAL A 211 10.29 -17.88 5.26
N THR A 212 9.38 -18.49 6.01
CA THR A 212 7.95 -18.35 5.81
C THR A 212 7.44 -17.21 6.67
N VAL A 213 6.94 -16.16 6.03
CA VAL A 213 6.37 -14.98 6.68
C VAL A 213 4.85 -15.12 6.67
N SER A 214 4.23 -15.11 7.85
CA SER A 214 2.79 -15.25 8.03
C SER A 214 2.16 -14.16 8.89
N LYS A 215 2.97 -13.24 9.42
CA LYS A 215 2.55 -12.13 10.29
C LYS A 215 3.31 -10.86 9.92
N ASP A 216 2.69 -9.72 10.12
CA ASP A 216 3.31 -8.41 9.90
C ASP A 216 4.49 -8.22 10.89
N GLU A 217 5.69 -7.98 10.38
CA GLU A 217 6.92 -7.92 11.20
C GLU A 217 7.09 -6.58 11.94
N GLY A 218 6.30 -5.58 11.54
CA GLY A 218 6.36 -4.22 12.10
C GLY A 218 5.60 -4.05 13.42
N ILE A 219 4.79 -5.03 13.82
CA ILE A 219 4.02 -4.99 15.07
C ILE A 219 4.98 -5.16 16.26
N ARG A 220 4.82 -4.30 17.28
CA ARG A 220 5.64 -4.23 18.48
C ARG A 220 4.73 -4.28 19.70
N GLU A 221 4.49 -5.50 20.18
CA GLU A 221 3.72 -5.74 21.40
C GLU A 221 4.33 -4.96 22.58
N GLY A 222 3.46 -4.43 23.45
CA GLY A 222 3.88 -3.66 24.63
C GLY A 222 4.31 -2.21 24.33
N THR A 223 4.13 -1.71 23.10
CA THR A 223 4.36 -0.29 22.81
C THR A 223 3.40 0.59 23.63
N THR A 224 3.96 1.51 24.41
CA THR A 224 3.22 2.54 25.17
C THR A 224 3.70 3.93 24.79
N LYS A 225 2.89 4.96 25.10
CA LYS A 225 3.29 6.36 24.90
C LYS A 225 4.60 6.66 25.63
N GLU A 226 4.70 6.22 26.89
CA GLU A 226 5.88 6.42 27.74
C GLU A 226 7.10 5.69 27.18
N GLY A 227 6.90 4.50 26.60
CA GLY A 227 7.97 3.71 26.01
C GLY A 227 8.57 4.33 24.74
N ILE A 228 7.79 5.16 24.01
CA ILE A 228 8.25 5.78 22.77
C ILE A 228 8.54 7.29 22.89
N SER A 229 8.14 7.94 23.98
CA SER A 229 8.35 9.38 24.19
C SER A 229 9.83 9.77 24.19
N GLY A 230 10.70 8.88 24.67
CA GLY A 230 12.15 9.04 24.66
C GLY A 230 12.83 8.88 23.29
N ILE A 231 12.10 8.44 22.25
CA ILE A 231 12.68 8.28 20.91
C ILE A 231 13.00 9.66 20.34
N LYS A 232 14.28 9.86 20.00
CA LYS A 232 14.78 11.09 19.39
C LYS A 232 14.04 11.36 18.07
N PRO A 233 13.66 12.61 17.80
CA PRO A 233 13.15 13.00 16.49
C PRO A 233 14.12 12.63 15.36
N ALA A 234 13.57 12.32 14.19
CA ALA A 234 14.32 11.94 13.00
C ALA A 234 15.16 13.11 12.44
N ILE A 235 14.73 14.35 12.70
CA ILE A 235 15.44 15.57 12.32
C ILE A 235 15.73 16.38 13.60
N PRO A 236 16.93 16.96 13.77
CA PRO A 236 17.25 17.82 14.92
C PRO A 236 16.23 18.94 15.12
N GLY A 237 15.67 19.04 16.33
CA GLY A 237 14.66 20.05 16.69
C GLY A 237 13.24 19.78 16.18
N GLY A 238 13.01 18.63 15.53
CA GLY A 238 11.69 18.21 15.06
C GLY A 238 10.85 17.50 16.13
N VAL A 239 9.65 17.08 15.75
CA VAL A 239 8.73 16.30 16.60
C VAL A 239 8.42 14.91 16.03
N ILE A 240 8.78 14.63 14.78
CA ILE A 240 8.53 13.34 14.14
C ILE A 240 9.63 12.35 14.53
N ALA A 241 9.24 11.18 15.06
CA ALA A 241 10.12 10.14 15.55
C ALA A 241 9.67 8.75 15.05
N ALA A 242 10.56 7.76 15.14
CA ALA A 242 10.25 6.40 14.66
C ALA A 242 9.04 5.73 15.35
N GLY A 243 8.67 6.19 16.56
CA GLY A 243 7.49 5.71 17.28
C GLY A 243 6.17 6.30 16.79
N ASN A 244 6.20 7.45 16.11
CA ASN A 244 5.01 8.17 15.66
C ASN A 244 4.94 8.36 14.13
N ALA A 245 5.83 7.70 13.39
CA ALA A 245 5.86 7.67 11.94
C ALA A 245 5.62 6.24 11.41
N SER A 246 5.10 6.12 10.19
CA SER A 246 4.98 4.83 9.52
C SER A 246 6.35 4.18 9.30
N GLN A 247 6.42 2.86 9.44
CA GLN A 247 7.63 2.11 9.10
C GLN A 247 7.74 1.96 7.58
N PHE A 248 8.97 2.04 7.06
CA PHE A 248 9.26 1.51 5.73
C PHE A 248 9.00 0.01 5.72
N SER A 249 8.15 -0.43 4.80
CA SER A 249 7.72 -1.81 4.70
C SER A 249 7.66 -2.25 3.24
N ASP A 250 7.99 -3.51 3.01
CA ASP A 250 7.81 -4.19 1.72
C ASP A 250 6.55 -5.05 1.79
N GLY A 251 5.80 -5.13 0.69
CA GLY A 251 4.62 -5.96 0.60
C GLY A 251 3.83 -5.79 -0.70
N GLY A 252 2.83 -6.63 -0.87
CA GLY A 252 1.87 -6.57 -1.98
C GLY A 252 0.46 -6.90 -1.52
N GLY A 253 -0.54 -6.30 -2.16
CA GLY A 253 -1.95 -6.56 -1.92
C GLY A 253 -2.75 -6.47 -3.20
N ALA A 254 -3.78 -7.29 -3.33
CA ALA A 254 -4.67 -7.34 -4.49
C ALA A 254 -6.11 -7.66 -4.08
N CYS A 255 -7.05 -7.23 -4.90
CA CYS A 255 -8.46 -7.60 -4.84
C CYS A 255 -8.99 -7.90 -6.24
N VAL A 256 -9.98 -8.79 -6.29
CA VAL A 256 -10.71 -9.10 -7.53
C VAL A 256 -11.94 -8.21 -7.59
N VAL A 257 -12.03 -7.40 -8.65
CA VAL A 257 -13.13 -6.47 -8.91
C VAL A 257 -13.94 -7.02 -10.09
N MET A 258 -15.25 -7.14 -9.91
CA MET A 258 -16.14 -7.77 -10.89
C MET A 258 -17.40 -6.94 -11.14
N SER A 259 -17.97 -7.10 -12.33
CA SER A 259 -19.32 -6.61 -12.63
C SER A 259 -20.38 -7.38 -11.84
N GLU A 260 -21.44 -6.70 -11.43
CA GLU A 260 -22.58 -7.32 -10.74
C GLU A 260 -23.16 -8.50 -11.52
N ALA A 261 -23.30 -8.37 -12.85
CA ALA A 261 -23.76 -9.44 -13.71
C ALA A 261 -22.82 -10.67 -13.71
N ALA A 262 -21.51 -10.47 -13.70
CA ALA A 262 -20.55 -11.57 -13.63
C ALA A 262 -20.58 -12.27 -12.25
N VAL A 263 -20.73 -11.50 -11.18
CA VAL A 263 -20.90 -12.02 -9.81
C VAL A 263 -22.17 -12.87 -9.71
N GLU A 264 -23.29 -12.39 -10.24
CA GLU A 264 -24.57 -13.13 -10.27
C GLU A 264 -24.48 -14.41 -11.10
N ARG A 265 -23.95 -14.34 -12.33
CA ARG A 265 -23.77 -15.52 -13.20
C ARG A 265 -22.92 -16.61 -12.56
N LYS A 266 -21.93 -16.23 -11.75
CA LYS A 266 -21.04 -17.16 -11.05
C LYS A 266 -21.53 -17.55 -9.64
N GLY A 267 -22.63 -16.97 -9.16
CA GLY A 267 -23.15 -17.25 -7.82
C GLY A 267 -22.21 -16.84 -6.68
N LEU A 268 -21.40 -15.80 -6.89
CA LEU A 268 -20.42 -15.33 -5.91
C LEU A 268 -21.05 -14.37 -4.90
N LYS A 269 -20.55 -14.40 -3.65
CA LYS A 269 -20.93 -13.43 -2.62
C LYS A 269 -19.88 -12.30 -2.57
N PRO A 270 -20.25 -11.04 -2.88
CA PRO A 270 -19.30 -9.93 -2.79
C PRO A 270 -18.95 -9.59 -1.34
N LEU A 271 -17.71 -9.15 -1.11
CA LEU A 271 -17.26 -8.56 0.16
C LEU A 271 -17.78 -7.14 0.34
N GLY A 272 -17.95 -6.42 -0.77
CA GLY A 272 -18.42 -5.04 -0.76
C GLY A 272 -18.63 -4.48 -2.15
N ARG A 273 -19.22 -3.29 -2.20
CA ARG A 273 -19.49 -2.54 -3.43
C ARG A 273 -18.64 -1.27 -3.46
N PHE A 274 -18.04 -0.97 -4.60
CA PHE A 274 -17.40 0.32 -4.82
C PHE A 274 -18.47 1.40 -5.01
N LEU A 275 -18.52 2.38 -4.11
CA LEU A 275 -19.49 3.48 -4.17
C LEU A 275 -18.91 4.72 -4.87
N GLY A 276 -17.67 5.09 -4.55
CA GLY A 276 -17.09 6.30 -5.11
C GLY A 276 -15.61 6.49 -4.79
N PHE A 277 -15.01 7.45 -5.49
CA PHE A 277 -13.61 7.83 -5.34
C PHE A 277 -13.44 9.33 -5.59
N ALA A 278 -12.53 9.94 -4.84
CA ALA A 278 -12.13 11.32 -5.03
C ALA A 278 -10.64 11.51 -4.77
N VAL A 279 -10.06 12.43 -5.54
CA VAL A 279 -8.71 12.96 -5.34
C VAL A 279 -8.81 14.46 -5.14
N ALA A 280 -7.96 14.98 -4.27
CA ALA A 280 -7.77 16.41 -4.04
C ALA A 280 -6.28 16.73 -3.99
N GLY A 281 -5.90 17.89 -4.53
CA GLY A 281 -4.55 18.44 -4.40
C GLY A 281 -4.49 19.42 -3.23
N CYS A 282 -3.30 19.59 -2.67
CA CYS A 282 -2.97 20.60 -1.66
C CYS A 282 -1.54 21.12 -1.90
N GLU A 283 -1.07 22.07 -1.09
CA GLU A 283 0.30 22.54 -1.23
C GLU A 283 1.30 21.42 -0.92
N PRO A 284 2.43 21.31 -1.65
CA PRO A 284 3.35 20.19 -1.48
C PRO A 284 3.97 20.07 -0.09
N ASP A 285 4.11 21.18 0.64
CA ASP A 285 4.69 21.19 1.98
C ASP A 285 3.75 20.67 3.08
N GLU A 286 2.50 20.38 2.74
CA GLU A 286 1.49 19.88 3.67
C GLU A 286 0.74 18.66 3.14
N MET A 287 1.34 17.92 2.21
CA MET A 287 0.71 16.78 1.54
C MET A 287 -0.05 15.81 2.48
N GLY A 288 0.38 15.69 3.74
CA GLY A 288 -0.26 14.87 4.78
C GLY A 288 -1.73 15.24 5.09
N ILE A 289 -2.20 16.43 4.71
CA ILE A 289 -3.61 16.83 4.90
C ILE A 289 -4.50 16.48 3.71
N GLY A 290 -4.00 15.79 2.67
CA GLY A 290 -4.79 15.35 1.53
C GLY A 290 -6.17 14.75 1.88
N PRO A 291 -6.28 13.88 2.90
CA PRO A 291 -7.57 13.34 3.35
C PRO A 291 -8.60 14.39 3.80
N VAL A 292 -8.16 15.53 4.36
CA VAL A 292 -9.03 16.64 4.79
C VAL A 292 -9.83 17.21 3.61
N PHE A 293 -9.27 17.16 2.39
CA PHE A 293 -9.95 17.61 1.18
C PHE A 293 -10.63 16.48 0.41
N ALA A 294 -10.01 15.30 0.38
CA ALA A 294 -10.50 14.17 -0.42
C ALA A 294 -11.75 13.50 0.19
N ILE A 295 -11.81 13.35 1.52
CA ILE A 295 -12.92 12.68 2.21
C ILE A 295 -14.23 13.48 2.06
N PRO A 296 -14.31 14.78 2.38
CA PRO A 296 -15.54 15.55 2.17
C PRO A 296 -15.99 15.54 0.71
N LYS A 297 -15.03 15.55 -0.23
CA LYS A 297 -15.31 15.52 -1.67
C LYS A 297 -15.97 14.22 -2.11
N VAL A 298 -15.55 13.06 -1.60
CA VAL A 298 -16.22 11.78 -1.95
C VAL A 298 -17.56 11.65 -1.24
N LEU A 299 -17.67 12.05 0.02
CA LEU A 299 -18.92 12.01 0.77
C LEU A 299 -19.99 12.88 0.11
N ALA A 300 -19.65 14.11 -0.29
CA ALA A 300 -20.57 15.01 -0.99
C ALA A 300 -21.06 14.44 -2.33
N LYS A 301 -20.19 13.73 -3.09
CA LYS A 301 -20.60 13.05 -4.33
C LYS A 301 -21.60 11.92 -4.08
N LEU A 302 -21.50 11.27 -2.93
CA LEU A 302 -22.36 10.15 -2.54
C LEU A 302 -23.61 10.59 -1.77
N GLY A 303 -23.72 11.87 -1.44
CA GLY A 303 -24.78 12.39 -0.58
C GLY A 303 -24.67 11.89 0.88
N LEU A 304 -23.46 11.53 1.33
CA LEU A 304 -23.17 11.03 2.66
C LEU A 304 -22.52 12.10 3.54
N LYS A 305 -22.53 11.86 4.85
CA LYS A 305 -21.85 12.61 5.91
C LYS A 305 -20.81 11.74 6.59
N VAL A 306 -19.94 12.36 7.40
CA VAL A 306 -18.94 11.62 8.19
C VAL A 306 -19.61 10.64 9.15
N ASP A 307 -20.74 11.04 9.74
CA ASP A 307 -21.52 10.21 10.68
C ASP A 307 -22.20 8.99 10.02
N ASP A 308 -22.20 8.90 8.68
CA ASP A 308 -22.71 7.74 7.95
C ASP A 308 -21.64 6.64 7.75
N ILE A 309 -20.41 6.85 8.24
CA ILE A 309 -19.28 5.93 8.11
C ILE A 309 -19.01 5.25 9.47
N ASP A 310 -19.09 3.91 9.47
CA ASP A 310 -18.84 3.04 10.64
C ASP A 310 -17.37 3.00 11.09
#